data_AF-A0A442GTI6-F1
#
_entry.id   AF-A0A442GTI6-F1
#
_cell.length_a   1.000
_cell.length_b   1.000
_cell.length_c   1.000
_cell.angle_alpha   90.00
_cell.angle_beta   90.00
_cell.angle_gamma   90.00
#
_symmetry.space_group_name_H-M   'P 1'
#
loop_
_entity.id
_entity.type
_entity.pdbx_description
1 polymer ?
#
loop_
_entity_poly.entity_id
_entity_poly.type
_entity_poly.pdbx_seq_one_letter_code
_entity_poly.pdbx_strand_id
1 'polypeptide(L)'
;ETILNGITGNPWNLERTAGGSSGGAAAAVAAGITPIAHASDGGGSIRIPAAWCGLVGLMPSRGRVSGGPNDQDASFGRSRRFVVCRTVRDMAAALDVFS
;
A
#
# COMPACT_ATOMS: atom_id res chain seq x y z
N GLU A 1 -16.47 -2.15 3.90
CA GLU A 1 -15.90 -0.91 3.33
C GLU A 1 -16.29 0.27 4.20
N THR A 2 -15.42 1.29 4.29
CA THR A 2 -15.74 2.52 5.04
C THR A 2 -16.73 3.37 4.25
N ILE A 3 -17.75 3.93 4.90
CA ILE A 3 -18.90 4.55 4.21
C ILE A 3 -18.70 6.03 3.84
N LEU A 4 -17.72 6.73 4.42
CA LEU A 4 -17.62 8.19 4.31
C LEU A 4 -17.31 8.70 2.89
N ASN A 5 -16.46 8.00 2.15
CA ASN A 5 -15.92 8.46 0.85
C ASN A 5 -16.32 7.56 -0.32
N GLY A 6 -17.32 6.69 -0.12
CA GLY A 6 -17.70 5.67 -1.10
C GLY A 6 -16.80 4.44 -1.12
N ILE A 7 -17.20 3.44 -1.90
CA ILE A 7 -16.53 2.14 -2.03
C ILE A 7 -15.47 2.22 -3.12
N THR A 8 -14.25 1.77 -2.82
CA THR A 8 -13.23 1.52 -3.86
C THR A 8 -13.43 0.12 -4.46
N GLY A 9 -13.86 0.07 -5.72
CA GLY A 9 -14.00 -1.18 -6.47
C GLY A 9 -12.65 -1.75 -6.92
N ASN A 10 -12.58 -3.07 -7.02
CA ASN A 10 -11.40 -3.78 -7.51
C ASN A 10 -11.31 -3.66 -9.05
N PRO A 11 -10.19 -3.22 -9.64
CA PRO A 11 -10.08 -3.09 -11.10
C PRO A 11 -10.28 -4.40 -11.89
N TRP A 12 -10.10 -5.56 -11.26
CA TRP A 12 -10.37 -6.86 -11.90
C TRP A 12 -11.86 -7.22 -11.91
N ASN A 13 -12.65 -6.65 -11.00
CA ASN A 13 -14.11 -6.76 -10.95
C ASN A 13 -14.68 -5.68 -10.01
N LEU A 14 -15.39 -4.70 -10.58
CA LEU A 14 -15.89 -3.52 -9.84
C LEU A 14 -16.97 -3.84 -8.79
N GLU A 15 -17.56 -5.04 -8.83
CA GLU A 15 -18.49 -5.53 -7.79
C GLU A 15 -17.75 -6.06 -6.55
N ARG A 16 -16.42 -6.18 -6.60
CA ARG A 16 -15.58 -6.65 -5.50
C ARG A 16 -14.81 -5.51 -4.86
N THR A 17 -14.46 -5.70 -3.59
CA THR A 17 -13.59 -4.80 -2.83
C THR A 17 -12.14 -4.86 -3.31
N ALA A 18 -11.47 -3.71 -3.34
CA ALA A 18 -10.03 -3.59 -3.57
C ALA A 18 -9.17 -3.99 -2.35
N GLY A 19 -9.79 -4.31 -1.21
CA GLY A 19 -9.12 -4.56 0.07
C GLY A 19 -8.80 -3.25 0.81
N GLY A 20 -8.07 -3.34 1.92
CA GLY A 20 -7.79 -2.15 2.72
C GLY A 20 -6.75 -2.30 3.82
N SER A 21 -6.38 -1.20 4.48
CA SER A 21 -6.93 0.15 4.29
C SER A 21 -6.40 0.88 3.05
N SER A 22 -5.29 0.45 2.45
CA SER A 22 -4.71 1.10 1.26
C SER A 22 -5.40 0.70 -0.06
N GLY A 23 -6.73 0.50 -0.04
CA GLY A 23 -7.50 0.02 -1.19
C GLY A 23 -7.44 0.96 -2.39
N GLY A 24 -7.58 2.26 -2.17
CA GLY A 24 -7.48 3.27 -3.24
C GLY A 24 -6.11 3.28 -3.94
N ALA A 25 -5.02 3.11 -3.18
CA ALA A 25 -3.67 3.04 -3.72
C ALA A 25 -3.48 1.81 -4.60
N ALA A 26 -3.92 0.63 -4.13
CA ALA A 26 -3.84 -0.60 -4.90
C ALA A 26 -4.73 -0.56 -6.14
N ALA A 27 -5.96 -0.07 -6.03
CA ALA A 27 -6.86 0.09 -7.16
C ALA A 27 -6.28 1.05 -8.21
N ALA A 28 -5.71 2.19 -7.81
CA ALA A 28 -5.09 3.13 -8.74
C ALA A 28 -3.90 2.53 -9.51
N VAL A 29 -3.05 1.74 -8.85
CA VAL A 29 -1.91 1.09 -9.50
C VAL A 29 -2.36 -0.05 -10.41
N ALA A 30 -3.32 -0.87 -9.98
CA ALA A 30 -3.85 -1.97 -10.78
C ALA A 30 -4.64 -1.49 -11.99
N ALA A 31 -5.39 -0.38 -11.87
CA ALA A 31 -6.07 0.26 -12.99
C ALA A 31 -5.13 1.02 -13.95
N GLY A 32 -3.83 1.07 -13.67
CA GLY A 32 -2.85 1.75 -14.52
C GLY A 32 -2.84 3.28 -14.41
N ILE A 33 -3.48 3.86 -13.39
CA ILE A 33 -3.54 5.32 -13.17
C ILE A 33 -2.16 5.85 -12.75
N THR A 34 -1.48 5.14 -11.86
CA THR A 34 -0.09 5.42 -11.47
C THR A 34 0.76 4.14 -11.49
N PRO A 35 2.09 4.23 -11.63
CA PRO A 35 2.97 3.05 -11.58
C PRO A 35 3.24 2.56 -10.15
N ILE A 36 3.28 3.49 -9.20
CA ILE A 36 3.55 3.27 -7.78
C ILE A 36 2.61 4.18 -6.99
N ALA A 37 2.11 3.71 -5.85
CA ALA A 37 1.31 4.52 -4.93
C ALA A 37 1.72 4.31 -3.48
N HIS A 38 1.63 5.37 -2.67
CA HIS A 38 1.90 5.32 -1.24
C HIS A 38 0.86 4.47 -0.51
N ALA A 39 1.30 3.70 0.47
CA ALA A 39 0.44 2.86 1.29
C ALA A 39 1.00 2.70 2.72
N SER A 40 0.19 2.19 3.64
CA SER A 40 0.64 1.87 5.01
C SER A 40 0.15 0.52 5.48
N ASP A 41 0.93 -0.14 6.32
CA ASP A 41 0.67 -1.51 6.82
C ASP A 41 0.92 -1.57 8.33
N GLY A 42 -0.17 -1.65 9.10
CA GLY A 42 -0.14 -1.96 10.55
C GLY A 42 -0.68 -3.35 10.90
N GLY A 43 -1.37 -4.00 9.96
CA GLY A 43 -2.02 -5.30 10.15
C GLY A 43 -2.27 -6.05 8.84
N GLY A 44 -1.59 -5.66 7.77
CA GLY A 44 -1.78 -6.17 6.40
C GLY A 44 -2.18 -5.11 5.39
N SER A 45 -2.27 -3.84 5.77
CA SER A 45 -2.90 -2.80 4.94
C SER A 45 -2.14 -2.37 3.69
N ILE A 46 -0.92 -2.87 3.45
CA ILE A 46 -0.27 -2.88 2.12
C ILE A 46 -0.54 -4.23 1.44
N ARG A 47 -0.25 -5.32 2.16
CA ARG A 47 -0.21 -6.68 1.59
C ARG A 47 -1.59 -7.21 1.18
N ILE A 48 -2.64 -6.94 1.95
CA ILE A 48 -4.03 -7.34 1.67
C ILE A 48 -4.54 -6.70 0.37
N PRO A 49 -4.57 -5.36 0.21
CA PRO A 49 -5.05 -4.76 -1.02
C PRO A 49 -4.14 -5.07 -2.22
N ALA A 50 -2.84 -5.25 -2.01
CA ALA A 50 -1.94 -5.73 -3.06
C ALA A 50 -2.31 -7.15 -3.54
N ALA A 51 -2.54 -8.09 -2.62
CA ALA A 51 -2.94 -9.45 -2.97
C ALA A 51 -4.28 -9.49 -3.71
N TRP A 52 -5.24 -8.66 -3.30
CA TRP A 52 -6.58 -8.63 -3.91
C TRP A 52 -6.59 -7.92 -5.27
N CYS A 53 -5.72 -6.92 -5.47
CA CYS A 53 -5.58 -6.20 -6.73
C CYS A 53 -4.50 -6.77 -7.65
N GLY A 54 -3.88 -7.91 -7.33
CA GLY A 54 -2.87 -8.56 -8.18
C GLY A 54 -1.57 -7.77 -8.32
N LEU A 55 -1.11 -7.15 -7.23
CA LEU A 55 0.07 -6.28 -7.17
C LEU A 55 1.15 -6.82 -6.22
N VAL A 56 2.31 -6.19 -6.25
CA VAL A 56 3.40 -6.41 -5.29
C VAL A 56 3.21 -5.46 -4.10
N GLY A 57 3.11 -6.04 -2.90
CA GLY A 57 3.02 -5.30 -1.64
C GLY A 57 4.05 -5.79 -0.63
N LEU A 58 4.85 -4.88 -0.08
CA LEU A 58 5.88 -5.17 0.93
C LEU A 58 5.60 -4.36 2.19
N MET A 59 5.64 -5.02 3.35
CA MET A 59 5.75 -4.38 4.66
C MET A 59 7.23 -4.37 5.05
N PRO A 60 7.94 -3.22 5.02
CA PRO A 60 9.35 -3.18 5.37
C PRO A 60 9.60 -3.56 6.84
N SER A 61 10.84 -3.96 7.14
CA SER A 61 11.28 -4.13 8.52
C SER A 61 11.08 -2.84 9.34
N ARG A 62 10.87 -2.96 10.65
CA ARG A 62 10.70 -1.79 11.53
C ARG A 62 11.91 -0.87 11.40
N GLY A 63 11.67 0.44 11.21
CA GLY A 63 12.73 1.44 11.07
C GLY A 63 13.51 1.39 9.76
N ARG A 64 13.15 0.51 8.80
CA ARG A 64 13.83 0.44 7.50
C ARG A 64 13.52 1.64 6.60
N VAL A 65 12.33 2.23 6.74
CA VAL A 65 11.93 3.45 6.05
C VAL A 65 11.62 4.48 7.13
N SER A 66 12.20 5.68 7.00
CA SER A 66 11.97 6.76 7.97
C SER A 66 10.50 7.22 7.94
N GLY A 67 9.88 7.32 9.10
CA GLY A 67 8.60 8.01 9.28
C GLY A 67 8.71 9.53 9.25
N GLY A 68 9.90 10.10 9.05
CA GLY A 68 10.18 11.52 9.19
C GLY A 68 10.35 11.96 10.65
N PRO A 69 10.80 13.20 10.91
CA PRO A 69 11.29 13.64 12.22
C PRO A 69 10.28 13.53 13.36
N ASN A 70 8.97 13.61 13.06
CA ASN A 70 7.91 13.64 14.07
C ASN A 70 7.14 12.31 14.18
N ASP A 71 7.41 11.37 13.28
CA ASP A 71 6.50 10.25 12.99
C ASP A 71 7.24 8.91 12.85
N GLN A 72 8.52 8.86 13.24
CA GLN A 72 9.39 7.67 13.15
C GLN A 72 8.80 6.42 13.79
N ASP A 73 7.96 6.57 14.82
CA ASP A 73 7.41 5.43 15.57
C ASP A 73 5.90 5.52 15.80
N ALA A 74 5.18 6.09 14.83
CA ALA A 74 3.72 6.17 14.89
C ALA A 74 3.10 4.78 15.14
N SER A 75 2.07 4.74 16.00
CA SER A 75 1.41 3.49 16.42
C SER A 75 2.33 2.47 17.10
N PHE A 76 3.32 2.92 17.89
CA PHE A 76 4.27 2.06 18.63
C PHE A 76 5.02 1.08 17.71
N GLY A 77 5.37 1.54 16.51
CA GLY A 77 6.16 0.75 15.57
C GLY A 77 5.42 -0.41 14.93
N ARG A 78 4.08 -0.42 15.03
CA ARG A 78 3.22 -1.41 14.38
C ARG A 78 2.97 -1.05 12.92
N SER A 79 2.85 0.23 12.61
CA SER A 79 2.57 0.70 11.25
C SER A 79 3.86 1.01 10.50
N ARG A 80 3.95 0.58 9.24
CA ARG A 80 4.99 1.06 8.30
C ARG A 80 4.34 1.77 7.13
N ARG A 81 4.97 2.86 6.69
CA ARG A 81 4.61 3.57 5.45
C ARG A 81 5.57 3.13 4.36
N PHE A 82 5.03 2.81 3.19
CA PHE A 82 5.82 2.46 2.02
C PHE A 82 4.97 2.59 0.75
N VAL A 83 5.06 1.64 -0.17
CA VAL A 83 4.38 1.68 -1.46
C VAL A 83 3.75 0.35 -1.87
N VAL A 84 2.90 0.41 -2.89
CA VAL A 84 2.42 -0.73 -3.70
C VAL A 84 2.77 -0.45 -5.17
N CYS A 85 3.16 -1.48 -5.92
CA CYS A 85 3.56 -1.36 -7.34
C CYS A 85 3.26 -2.65 -8.12
N ARG A 86 3.40 -2.61 -9.46
CA ARG A 86 3.11 -3.75 -10.34
C ARG A 86 4.21 -4.82 -10.37
N THR A 87 5.46 -4.45 -10.11
CA THR A 87 6.59 -5.36 -10.27
C THR A 87 7.49 -5.40 -9.04
N VAL A 88 8.18 -6.52 -8.86
CA VAL A 88 9.19 -6.68 -7.78
C VAL A 88 10.38 -5.74 -8.01
N ARG A 89 10.72 -5.46 -9.27
CA ARG A 89 11.78 -4.51 -9.64
C ARG A 89 11.48 -3.11 -9.11
N ASP A 90 10.27 -2.61 -9.34
CA ASP A 90 9.86 -1.29 -8.85
C ASP A 90 9.82 -1.24 -7.32
N MET A 91 9.43 -2.36 -6.68
CA MET A 91 9.43 -2.47 -5.22
C MET A 91 10.85 -2.38 -4.65
N ALA A 92 11.81 -3.06 -5.28
CA ALA A 92 13.21 -3.00 -4.88
C ALA A 92 13.79 -1.59 -5.08
N ALA A 93 13.54 -0.98 -6.24
CA ALA A 93 13.97 0.39 -6.52
C ALA A 93 13.36 1.40 -5.53
N ALA A 94 12.09 1.24 -5.16
CA ALA A 94 11.48 2.05 -4.12
C ALA A 94 12.20 1.84 -2.78
N LEU A 95 12.52 0.61 -2.40
CA LEU A 95 13.21 0.36 -1.13
C LEU A 95 14.58 1.05 -1.10
N ASP A 96 15.33 1.00 -2.19
CA ASP A 96 16.64 1.67 -2.32
C ASP A 96 16.55 3.20 -2.21
N VAL A 97 15.44 3.81 -2.65
CA VAL A 97 15.22 5.26 -2.54
C VAL A 97 14.75 5.69 -1.15
N PHE A 98 13.94 4.85 -0.48
CA PHE A 98 13.30 5.19 0.79
C PHE A 98 14.11 4.81 2.04
N SER A 99 15.13 3.93 1.91
CA SER A 99 15.92 3.42 3.04
C SER A 99 17.29 4.05 3.17
#